data_AF-F3GID4-F1
#
_entry.id   AF-F3GID4-F1
#
_cell.length_a   1.000
_cell.length_b   1.000
_cell.length_c   1.000
_cell.angle_alpha   90.00
_cell.angle_beta   90.00
_cell.angle_gamma   90.00
#
_symmetry.space_group_name_H-M   'P 1'
#
loop_
_entity.id
_entity.type
_entity.pdbx_description
1 polymer ?
#
loop_
_entity_poly.entity_id
_entity_poly.type
_entity_poly.pdbx_seq_one_letter_code
_entity_poly.pdbx_strand_id
1 'polypeptide(L)' 'MKHSYAAALFALSLPGLAYAGDALPTYSAITQALNTGESVAVVIDLGQCKSSIAGAEPSKTKGGKRI' A
#
# COMPACT_ATOMS: atom_id res chain seq x y z
N MET A 1 -50.78 7.80 11.55
CA MET A 1 -49.42 8.26 11.17
C MET A 1 -48.58 7.01 10.96
N LYS A 2 -48.25 6.66 9.71
CA LYS A 2 -47.63 5.37 9.36
C LYS A 2 -46.12 5.57 9.22
N HIS A 3 -45.37 4.79 9.99
CA HIS A 3 -43.92 4.89 10.22
C HIS A 3 -43.10 4.76 8.92
N SER A 4 -42.40 5.83 8.53
CA SER A 4 -41.45 5.85 7.38
C SER A 4 -39.99 5.86 7.86
N TYR A 5 -39.61 4.91 8.71
CA TYR A 5 -38.24 4.83 9.25
C TYR A 5 -37.38 3.71 8.63
N ALA A 6 -37.85 3.02 7.59
CA ALA A 6 -37.14 1.88 7.02
C ALA A 6 -36.11 2.24 5.92
N ALA A 7 -36.14 3.47 5.38
CA ALA A 7 -35.28 3.84 4.25
C ALA A 7 -33.86 4.30 4.66
N ALA A 8 -33.63 4.64 5.94
CA ALA A 8 -32.36 5.20 6.38
C ALA A 8 -31.26 4.15 6.66
N LEU A 9 -31.61 2.87 6.81
CA LEU A 9 -30.66 1.83 7.23
C LEU A 9 -29.97 1.11 6.07
N PHE A 10 -30.40 1.31 4.83
CA PHE A 10 -29.77 0.67 3.67
C PHE A 10 -28.48 1.36 3.20
N ALA A 11 -28.20 2.59 3.64
CA ALA A 11 -27.00 3.34 3.24
C ALA A 11 -25.69 2.83 3.89
N LEU A 12 -25.77 1.95 4.90
CA LEU A 12 -24.59 1.40 5.59
C LEU A 12 -24.04 0.12 4.96
N SER A 13 -24.64 -0.36 3.86
CA SER A 13 -24.31 -1.65 3.25
C SER A 13 -23.52 -1.56 1.96
N LEU A 14 -23.08 -0.36 1.55
CA LEU A 14 -22.18 -0.24 0.41
C LEU A 14 -20.85 -0.93 0.76
N PRO A 15 -20.53 -2.08 0.14
CA PRO A 15 -19.20 -2.63 0.28
C PRO A 15 -18.24 -1.56 -0.23
N GLY A 16 -17.36 -1.09 0.65
CA GLY A 16 -16.30 -0.18 0.27
C GLY A 16 -15.58 -0.81 -0.91
N LEU A 17 -15.73 -0.21 -2.08
CA LEU A 17 -14.89 -0.50 -3.22
C LEU A 17 -13.47 -0.13 -2.76
N ALA A 18 -12.72 -1.11 -2.26
CA ALA A 18 -11.29 -0.97 -2.08
C ALA A 18 -10.73 -0.82 -3.50
N TYR A 19 -10.55 0.44 -3.89
CA TYR A 19 -10.01 0.78 -5.20
C TYR A 19 -8.59 0.21 -5.27
N ALA A 20 -8.33 -0.63 -6.27
CA ALA A 20 -6.98 -1.04 -6.66
C ALA A 20 -6.18 0.13 -7.28
N GLY A 21 -6.31 1.32 -6.69
CA GLY A 21 -5.50 2.52 -6.92
C GLY A 21 -4.47 2.76 -5.81
N ASP A 22 -4.17 1.73 -5.01
CA ASP A 22 -3.27 1.77 -3.84
C ASP A 22 -1.78 1.92 -4.18
N ALA A 23 -1.41 1.87 -5.46
CA ALA A 23 -0.04 2.19 -5.84
C ALA A 23 0.19 3.69 -5.63
N LEU A 24 1.25 4.03 -4.89
CA LEU A 24 1.72 5.40 -4.70
C LEU A 24 2.94 5.65 -5.62
N PRO A 25 2.72 5.93 -6.93
CA PRO A 25 3.81 5.92 -7.93
C PRO A 25 4.70 7.17 -7.86
N THR A 26 4.28 8.21 -7.15
CA THR A 26 5.01 9.47 -7.07
C THR A 26 5.42 9.76 -5.63
N TYR A 27 6.53 10.48 -5.48
CA TYR A 27 7.00 10.94 -4.17
C TYR A 27 5.93 11.74 -3.41
N SER A 28 5.23 12.65 -4.09
CA SER A 28 4.17 13.46 -3.48
C SER A 28 3.03 12.63 -2.93
N ALA A 29 2.62 11.56 -3.63
CA ALA A 29 1.55 10.68 -3.18
C ALA A 29 1.98 9.89 -1.93
N ILE A 30 3.23 9.41 -1.90
CA ILE A 30 3.81 8.75 -0.72
C ILE A 30 3.85 9.71 0.47
N THR A 31 4.35 10.93 0.27
CA THR A 31 4.43 11.95 1.33
C THR A 31 3.05 12.29 1.89
N GLN A 32 2.04 12.42 1.03
CA GLN A 32 0.68 12.72 1.47
C GLN A 32 0.10 11.60 2.34
N ALA A 33 0.21 10.34 1.90
CA ALA A 33 -0.27 9.17 2.65
C ALA A 33 0.40 9.06 4.03
N LEU A 34 1.71 9.29 4.10
CA LEU A 34 2.43 9.29 5.37
C LEU A 34 1.98 10.44 6.30
N ASN A 35 1.74 11.63 5.76
CA ASN A 35 1.29 12.78 6.53
C ASN A 35 -0.16 12.65 7.03
N THR A 36 -1.02 11.90 6.34
CA THR A 36 -2.40 11.63 6.76
C THR A 36 -2.50 10.48 7.77
N GLY A 37 -1.39 9.80 8.07
CA GLY A 37 -1.33 8.68 9.01
C GLY A 37 -1.79 7.36 8.41
N GLU A 38 -1.81 7.24 7.08
CA GLU A 38 -2.13 5.99 6.41
C GLU A 38 -1.01 4.95 6.58
N SER A 39 -1.38 3.67 6.52
CA SER A 39 -0.42 2.57 6.52
C SER A 39 0.03 2.29 5.08
N VAL A 40 1.33 2.47 4.81
CA VAL A 40 1.92 2.30 3.48
C VAL A 40 2.71 1.01 3.41
N ALA A 41 2.36 0.11 2.49
CA ALA A 41 3.14 -1.09 2.18
C ALA A 41 4.22 -0.78 1.15
N VAL A 42 5.44 -1.32 1.35
CA VAL A 42 6.58 -1.12 0.45
C VAL A 42 7.03 -2.47 -0.11
N VAL A 43 7.14 -2.54 -1.44
CA VAL A 43 7.67 -3.70 -2.16
C VAL A 43 9.01 -3.31 -2.77
N ILE A 44 10.07 -4.04 -2.43
CA ILE A 44 11.43 -3.78 -2.94
C ILE A 44 11.84 -4.98 -3.80
N ASP A 45 12.05 -4.75 -5.10
CA ASP A 45 12.73 -5.71 -5.97
C ASP A 45 14.24 -5.48 -5.90
N LEU A 46 14.91 -6.33 -5.11
CA LEU A 46 16.36 -6.32 -4.96
C LEU A 46 17.11 -6.52 -6.29
N GLY A 47 16.49 -7.12 -7.32
CA GLY A 47 17.09 -7.26 -8.65
C GLY A 47 17.27 -5.92 -9.40
N GLN A 48 16.50 -4.89 -9.02
CA GLN A 48 16.59 -3.54 -9.57
C GLN A 48 17.43 -2.59 -8.69
N CYS A 49 17.91 -3.06 -7.54
CA CYS A 49 18.68 -2.26 -6.60
C CYS A 49 20.19 -2.40 -6.83
N LYS A 50 20.93 -1.30 -6.63
CA LYS A 50 22.39 -1.30 -6.55
C LYS A 50 22.81 -1.02 -5.11
N SER A 51 23.73 -1.82 -4.58
CA SER A 51 24.29 -1.59 -3.23
C SER A 51 25.05 -0.28 -3.17
N SER A 52 24.94 0.43 -2.06
CA SER A 52 25.80 1.58 -1.73
C SER A 52 27.20 1.14 -1.27
N ILE A 53 27.38 -0.15 -0.95
CA ILE A 53 28.68 -0.72 -0.59
C ILE A 53 29.39 -1.14 -1.87
N ALA A 54 30.54 -0.52 -2.14
CA ALA A 54 31.36 -0.85 -3.29
C ALA A 54 31.80 -2.32 -3.26
N GLY A 55 31.57 -3.04 -4.36
CA GLY A 55 31.94 -4.46 -4.49
C GLY A 55 30.99 -5.46 -3.81
N ALA A 56 29.89 -5.01 -3.20
CA ALA A 56 28.86 -5.92 -2.72
C ALA A 56 28.07 -6.50 -3.89
N GLU A 57 28.33 -7.77 -4.21
CA GLU A 57 27.55 -8.53 -5.18
C GLU A 57 26.41 -9.28 -4.50
N PRO A 58 25.22 -9.38 -5.14
CA PRO A 58 24.13 -10.18 -4.62
C PRO A 58 24.55 -11.64 -4.40
N SER A 59 24.51 -12.09 -3.15
CA SER A 59 24.81 -13.47 -2.78
C SER A 59 23.53 -14.27 -2.52
N LYS A 60 23.53 -15.56 -2.88
CA LYS A 60 22.45 -16.48 -2.50
C LYS A 60 22.66 -16.95 -1.07
N THR A 61 21.63 -16.83 -0.24
CA THR A 61 21.55 -17.39 1.11
C THR A 61 20.50 -18.50 1.15
N LYS A 62 20.44 -19.27 2.25
CA LYS A 62 19.38 -20.29 2.45
C LYS A 62 17.94 -19.72 2.42
N GLY A 63 17.77 -18.41 2.60
CA GLY A 63 16.47 -17.72 2.63
C GLY A 63 16.20 -16.76 1.47
N GLY A 64 17.09 -16.63 0.48
CA GLY A 64 16.91 -15.69 -0.63
C GLY A 64 18.19 -14.94 -1.03
N LYS A 65 18.05 -13.85 -1.80
CA LYS A 65 19.17 -12.98 -2.19
C LYS A 65 19.52 -12.00 -1.06
N ARG A 66 20.82 -11.85 -0.78
CA ARG A 66 21.36 -10.84 0.14
C ARG A 66 22.27 -9.91 -0.65
N ILE A 67 22.01 -8.60 -0.56
CA ILE A 67 22.83 -7.52 -1.13
C ILE A 67 23.47 -6.76 0.03
#